data_AF-X0WDS8-F1
#
_entry.id   AF-X0WDS8-F1
#
_cell.length_a   1.000
_cell.length_b   1.000
_cell.length_c   1.000
_cell.angle_alpha   90.00
_cell.angle_beta   90.00
_cell.angle_gamma   90.00
#
_symmetry.space_group_name_H-M   'P 1'
#
loop_
_entity.id
_entity.type
_entity.pdbx_description
1 polymer ?
#
loop_
_entity_poly.entity_id
_entity_poly.type
_entity_poly.pdbx_seq_one_letter_code
_entity_poly.pdbx_strand_id
1 'polypeptide(L)'
;GSVTIATNMAGRGTDIKLGQGVVKQECLLESGRWCCVICKFQKQCRRAKKPICGKANKMFECMTDPPCGVRIIATERHEARRIDRQLRGRSARQGDPGSSRFYLSLEDDLMRLFGSERIARVMDRIGMKEGEELVHPLLTKSIETAQKRVEQRNFAIRKHTLEYDDVMNKQREVIYGFRSEILGTKNPKGMLFDIISELVDEKVAVYLPEAAHRSEWDFHDLLNWLNNTFPVFLKEGDIDQE
;
A
#
# COMPACT_ATOMS: atom_id res chain seq x y z
N GLY A 1 -8.64 35.06 -3.81
CA GLY A 1 -8.67 33.60 -4.01
C GLY A 1 -8.93 32.94 -2.67
N SER A 2 -9.43 31.70 -2.66
CA SER A 2 -9.57 30.90 -1.44
C SER A 2 -8.24 30.19 -1.10
N VAL A 3 -7.95 30.06 0.19
CA VAL A 3 -6.81 29.28 0.71
C VAL A 3 -7.38 28.19 1.60
N THR A 4 -6.95 26.95 1.38
CA THR A 4 -7.36 25.80 2.20
C THR A 4 -6.11 25.05 2.63
N ILE A 5 -5.98 24.84 3.94
CA ILE A 5 -4.93 24.01 4.52
C ILE A 5 -5.53 22.64 4.77
N ALA A 6 -4.87 21.60 4.26
CA ALA A 6 -5.26 20.22 4.46
C ALA A 6 -4.10 19.45 5.09
N THR A 7 -4.37 18.71 6.16
CA THR A 7 -3.40 17.86 6.84
C THR A 7 -3.58 16.40 6.40
N ASN A 8 -2.48 15.72 6.04
CA ASN A 8 -2.46 14.30 5.68
C ASN A 8 -3.58 13.88 4.72
N MET A 9 -3.70 14.62 3.61
CA MET A 9 -4.77 14.44 2.63
C MET A 9 -4.58 13.11 1.86
N ALA A 10 -5.17 12.03 2.38
CA ALA A 10 -5.17 10.72 1.74
C ALA A 10 -6.36 10.55 0.79
N GLY A 11 -6.12 9.94 -0.38
CA GLY A 11 -7.17 9.52 -1.30
C GLY A 11 -7.58 10.55 -2.36
N ARG A 12 -8.56 10.17 -3.19
CA ARG A 12 -9.01 10.95 -4.36
C ARG A 12 -9.72 12.25 -3.98
N GLY A 13 -10.40 12.26 -2.84
CA GLY A 13 -11.21 13.36 -2.31
C GLY A 13 -12.30 13.86 -3.27
N THR A 14 -12.96 14.94 -2.89
CA THR A 14 -13.95 15.63 -3.74
C THR A 14 -13.27 16.45 -4.84
N ASP A 15 -13.94 16.59 -5.98
CA ASP A 15 -13.51 17.48 -7.06
C ASP A 15 -13.53 18.94 -6.59
N ILE A 16 -12.40 19.62 -6.68
CA ILE A 16 -12.30 21.06 -6.42
C ILE A 16 -12.79 21.78 -7.66
N LYS A 17 -14.07 22.16 -7.67
CA LYS A 17 -14.65 22.94 -8.76
C LYS A 17 -14.11 24.37 -8.72
N LEU A 18 -13.68 24.84 -9.88
CA LEU A 18 -13.22 26.21 -10.05
C LEU A 18 -14.42 27.17 -10.08
N GLY A 19 -14.25 28.35 -9.49
CA GLY A 19 -15.24 29.42 -9.55
C GLY A 19 -15.41 30.00 -10.96
N GLN A 20 -16.51 30.74 -11.19
CA GLN A 20 -16.88 31.29 -12.50
C GLN A 20 -15.84 32.23 -13.12
N GLY A 21 -14.92 32.79 -12.34
CA GLY A 21 -13.85 33.68 -12.81
C GLY A 21 -12.59 32.97 -13.34
N VAL A 22 -12.55 31.64 -13.37
CA VAL A 22 -11.36 30.91 -13.86
C VAL A 22 -11.43 30.67 -15.36
N VAL A 23 -10.38 31.08 -16.07
CA VAL A 23 -10.25 30.99 -17.53
C VAL A 23 -9.98 29.54 -17.94
N LYS A 24 -10.80 28.98 -18.84
CA LYS A 24 -10.58 27.66 -19.44
C LYS A 24 -10.00 27.77 -20.85
N GLN A 25 -9.17 26.81 -21.26
CA GLN A 25 -8.65 26.72 -22.64
C GLN A 25 -9.74 26.10 -23.55
N GLU A 26 -10.51 26.92 -24.25
CA GLU A 26 -11.62 26.45 -25.11
C GLU A 26 -11.40 26.61 -26.63
N CYS A 27 -10.23 27.08 -27.11
CA CYS A 27 -10.09 27.48 -28.51
C CYS A 27 -9.06 26.66 -29.30
N LEU A 28 -9.55 25.92 -30.31
CA LEU A 28 -8.74 25.40 -31.42
C LEU A 28 -8.87 26.37 -32.61
N LEU A 29 -7.75 26.94 -33.08
CA LEU A 29 -7.71 27.68 -34.36
C LEU A 29 -7.44 26.67 -35.50
N GLU A 30 -8.04 26.88 -36.68
CA GLU A 30 -7.76 26.08 -37.90
C GLU A 30 -6.26 26.04 -38.28
N SER A 31 -5.48 27.00 -37.78
CA SER A 31 -4.03 27.14 -38.00
C SER A 31 -3.15 26.35 -37.02
N GLY A 32 -3.72 25.54 -36.12
CA GLY A 32 -2.97 24.68 -35.20
C GLY A 32 -2.14 25.43 -34.13
N ARG A 33 -2.28 26.75 -34.00
CA ARG A 33 -1.60 27.56 -32.99
C ARG A 33 -2.50 27.81 -31.79
N TRP A 34 -1.91 27.78 -30.60
CA TRP A 34 -2.60 27.92 -29.33
C TRP A 34 -2.10 29.17 -28.60
N CYS A 35 -2.98 30.10 -28.25
CA CYS A 35 -2.71 31.21 -27.32
C CYS A 35 -4.05 31.78 -26.81
N CYS A 36 -4.21 31.92 -25.49
CA CYS A 36 -5.51 31.95 -24.79
C CYS A 36 -6.24 33.32 -24.73
N VAL A 37 -7.51 33.33 -24.24
CA VAL A 37 -7.95 33.86 -22.91
C VAL A 37 -9.50 33.75 -22.68
N ILE A 38 -10.37 33.65 -23.70
CA ILE A 38 -11.73 33.02 -23.83
C ILE A 38 -12.25 33.45 -25.23
N CYS A 39 -12.84 32.57 -26.08
CA CYS A 39 -13.43 33.00 -27.37
C CYS A 39 -14.68 32.21 -27.80
N LYS A 40 -15.76 32.93 -28.16
CA LYS A 40 -17.00 32.41 -28.79
C LYS A 40 -17.28 32.93 -30.23
N PHE A 41 -16.50 33.89 -30.77
CA PHE A 41 -16.71 34.47 -32.12
C PHE A 41 -15.38 34.99 -32.72
N GLN A 42 -14.97 34.45 -33.87
CA GLN A 42 -13.57 34.46 -34.32
C GLN A 42 -13.06 35.65 -35.17
N LYS A 43 -13.74 36.80 -35.31
CA LYS A 43 -13.14 37.95 -36.04
C LYS A 43 -12.09 38.74 -35.22
N GLN A 44 -11.95 38.48 -33.92
CA GLN A 44 -11.28 39.36 -32.94
C GLN A 44 -9.87 38.92 -32.48
N CYS A 45 -9.41 37.70 -32.77
CA CYS A 45 -8.12 37.17 -32.29
C CYS A 45 -6.87 37.83 -32.93
N ARG A 46 -7.03 38.70 -33.93
CA ARG A 46 -5.91 39.40 -34.60
C ARG A 46 -5.49 40.74 -33.96
N ARG A 47 -6.27 41.31 -33.03
CA ARG A 47 -6.00 42.63 -32.39
C ARG A 47 -5.69 42.57 -30.88
N ALA A 48 -5.65 41.39 -30.28
CA ALA A 48 -5.41 41.27 -28.84
C ALA A 48 -3.95 41.61 -28.47
N LYS A 49 -3.77 42.56 -27.54
CA LYS A 49 -2.50 42.74 -26.83
C LYS A 49 -2.19 41.46 -26.05
N LYS A 50 -0.90 41.11 -26.01
CA LYS A 50 -0.32 39.93 -25.33
C LYS A 50 -0.91 39.71 -23.92
N PRO A 51 -0.96 38.45 -23.45
CA PRO A 51 -1.77 38.03 -22.31
C PRO A 51 -1.39 38.71 -20.98
N ILE A 52 -2.37 38.78 -20.09
CA ILE A 52 -2.33 39.38 -18.72
C ILE A 52 -1.20 38.83 -17.83
N CYS A 53 -0.57 37.70 -18.20
CA CYS A 53 0.46 37.04 -17.40
C CYS A 53 1.82 37.75 -17.35
N GLY A 54 2.10 38.72 -18.23
CA GLY A 54 3.32 39.54 -18.20
C GLY A 54 4.68 38.83 -18.26
N LYS A 55 4.75 37.48 -18.25
CA LYS A 55 6.00 36.74 -17.96
C LYS A 55 6.40 35.66 -18.97
N ALA A 56 5.55 35.24 -19.88
CA ALA A 56 5.83 34.07 -20.73
C ALA A 56 5.83 34.41 -22.23
N ASN A 57 6.97 34.19 -22.89
CA ASN A 57 7.09 34.35 -24.34
C ASN A 57 6.61 33.08 -25.08
N LYS A 58 6.36 31.97 -24.37
CA LYS A 58 5.91 30.68 -24.93
C LYS A 58 4.74 30.09 -24.14
N MET A 59 3.80 29.43 -24.83
CA MET A 59 2.63 28.80 -24.19
C MET A 59 2.99 27.75 -23.12
N PHE A 60 4.15 27.08 -23.27
CA PHE A 60 4.64 26.10 -22.31
C PHE A 60 4.93 26.72 -20.93
N GLU A 61 5.42 27.96 -20.88
CA GLU A 61 5.70 28.71 -19.65
C GLU A 61 4.40 29.09 -18.92
N CYS A 62 3.34 29.46 -19.67
CA CYS A 62 2.01 29.69 -19.11
C CYS A 62 1.33 28.42 -18.55
N MET A 63 1.69 27.23 -19.05
CA MET A 63 1.16 25.96 -18.54
C MET A 63 1.92 25.48 -17.30
N THR A 64 3.18 25.85 -17.15
CA THR A 64 3.98 25.47 -15.97
C THR A 64 3.64 26.32 -14.75
N ASP A 65 3.32 27.60 -14.95
CA ASP A 65 2.85 28.50 -13.89
C ASP A 65 1.62 29.31 -14.36
N PRO A 66 0.43 28.68 -14.40
CA PRO A 66 -0.78 29.35 -14.86
C PRO A 66 -1.19 30.44 -13.86
N PRO A 67 -1.53 31.66 -14.32
CA PRO A 67 -1.94 32.78 -13.45
C PRO A 67 -3.33 32.57 -12.82
N CYS A 68 -4.03 31.49 -13.18
CA CYS A 68 -5.36 31.14 -12.69
C CYS A 68 -5.49 29.62 -12.54
N GLY A 69 -6.44 29.14 -11.73
CA GLY A 69 -6.61 27.72 -11.42
C GLY A 69 -6.22 27.35 -9.99
N VAL A 70 -6.24 26.06 -9.68
CA VAL A 70 -5.84 25.56 -8.35
C VAL A 70 -4.32 25.40 -8.30
N ARG A 71 -3.69 26.11 -7.36
CA ARG A 71 -2.29 25.90 -6.97
C ARG A 71 -2.22 24.96 -5.79
N ILE A 72 -1.59 23.82 -5.98
CA ILE A 72 -1.27 22.90 -4.90
C ILE A 72 0.13 23.23 -4.38
N ILE A 73 0.22 23.47 -3.07
CA ILE A 73 1.48 23.68 -2.35
C ILE A 73 1.61 22.51 -1.39
N ALA A 74 2.63 21.69 -1.59
CA ALA A 74 3.01 20.66 -0.63
C ALA A 74 4.19 21.17 0.18
N THR A 75 4.06 21.17 1.50
CA THR A 75 5.09 21.64 2.43
C THR A 75 6.21 20.62 2.60
N GLU A 76 5.89 19.34 2.44
CA GLU A 76 6.80 18.20 2.53
C GLU A 76 6.47 17.19 1.41
N ARG A 77 7.38 16.23 1.19
CA ARG A 77 7.10 15.04 0.38
C ARG A 77 6.81 13.82 1.22
N HIS A 78 5.76 13.11 0.84
CA HIS A 78 5.45 11.84 1.49
C HIS A 78 6.47 10.76 1.11
N GLU A 79 6.71 9.81 2.00
CA GLU A 79 7.46 8.57 1.72
C GLU A 79 6.96 7.83 0.47
N ALA A 80 5.65 7.82 0.24
CA ALA A 80 5.00 7.13 -0.86
C ALA A 80 4.69 8.11 -1.99
N ARG A 81 5.30 7.88 -3.16
CA ARG A 81 5.14 8.73 -4.34
C ARG A 81 3.70 8.79 -4.83
N ARG A 82 2.93 7.73 -4.57
CA ARG A 82 1.49 7.67 -4.90
C ARG A 82 0.70 8.79 -4.21
N ILE A 83 1.01 9.12 -2.96
CA ILE A 83 0.26 10.12 -2.18
C ILE A 83 0.59 11.53 -2.70
N ASP A 84 1.87 11.81 -3.00
CA ASP A 84 2.27 13.05 -3.66
C ASP A 84 1.56 13.23 -5.02
N ARG A 85 1.44 12.15 -5.81
CA ARG A 85 0.70 12.16 -7.08
C ARG A 85 -0.79 12.41 -6.89
N GLN A 86 -1.39 11.90 -5.81
CA GLN A 86 -2.80 12.17 -5.47
C GLN A 86 -3.01 13.65 -5.14
N LEU A 87 -2.13 14.22 -4.31
CA LEU A 87 -2.17 15.64 -3.95
C LEU A 87 -2.03 16.53 -5.21
N ARG A 88 -1.07 16.20 -6.09
CA ARG A 88 -0.89 16.87 -7.38
C ARG A 88 -2.13 16.79 -8.27
N GLY A 89 -2.74 15.61 -8.35
CA GLY A 89 -3.94 15.34 -9.15
C GLY A 89 -5.23 16.00 -8.64
N ARG A 90 -5.16 16.82 -7.58
CA ARG A 90 -6.25 17.72 -7.17
C ARG A 90 -6.30 19.01 -7.97
N SER A 91 -5.18 19.37 -8.61
CA SER A 91 -5.14 20.45 -9.61
C SER A 91 -5.35 19.89 -11.02
N ALA A 92 -5.73 20.79 -11.95
CA ALA A 92 -5.84 20.51 -13.37
C ALA A 92 -6.73 19.31 -13.76
N ARG A 93 -7.84 19.12 -13.04
CA ARG A 93 -8.83 18.09 -13.38
C ARG A 93 -9.58 18.49 -14.65
N GLN A 94 -9.90 17.51 -15.51
CA GLN A 94 -10.67 17.74 -16.75
C GLN A 94 -10.10 18.81 -17.70
N GLY A 95 -8.78 19.02 -17.67
CA GLY A 95 -8.13 20.04 -18.52
C GLY A 95 -8.24 21.47 -17.97
N ASP A 96 -8.73 21.64 -16.75
CA ASP A 96 -8.70 22.92 -16.04
C ASP A 96 -7.25 23.41 -15.84
N PRO A 97 -7.00 24.72 -15.78
CA PRO A 97 -5.68 25.23 -15.44
C PRO A 97 -5.35 24.92 -13.97
N GLY A 98 -4.10 24.59 -13.69
CA GLY A 98 -3.62 24.32 -12.35
C GLY A 98 -2.14 24.02 -12.32
N SER A 99 -1.54 24.13 -11.14
CA SER A 99 -0.13 23.82 -10.96
C SER A 99 0.15 23.28 -9.57
N SER A 100 1.27 22.59 -9.43
CA SER A 100 1.70 22.01 -8.16
C SER A 100 3.16 22.31 -7.90
N ARG A 101 3.49 22.79 -6.71
CA ARG A 101 4.88 22.95 -6.25
C ARG A 101 5.06 22.24 -4.93
N PHE A 102 6.13 21.43 -4.85
CA PHE A 102 6.50 20.68 -3.67
C PHE A 102 7.74 21.34 -3.07
N TYR A 103 7.67 21.64 -1.79
CA TYR A 103 8.77 22.08 -0.97
C TYR A 103 9.27 20.89 -0.13
N LEU A 104 10.52 20.97 0.29
CA LEU A 104 11.19 19.97 1.09
C LEU A 104 12.29 20.68 1.87
N SER A 105 12.35 20.45 3.17
CA SER A 105 13.48 20.82 4.02
C SER A 105 14.46 19.65 4.14
N LEU A 106 15.72 19.95 4.42
CA LEU A 106 16.72 18.94 4.74
C LEU A 106 16.46 18.28 6.10
N GLU A 107 15.69 18.95 6.95
CA GLU A 107 15.29 18.49 8.29
C GLU A 107 14.07 17.56 8.26
N ASP A 108 13.38 17.45 7.12
CA ASP A 108 12.18 16.63 6.97
C ASP A 108 12.50 15.13 7.12
N ASP A 109 11.51 14.33 7.53
CA ASP A 109 11.71 12.92 7.87
C ASP A 109 12.27 12.09 6.70
N LEU A 110 11.82 12.36 5.47
CA LEU A 110 12.34 11.73 4.26
C LEU A 110 13.85 11.97 4.09
N MET A 111 14.29 13.19 4.39
CA MET A 111 15.68 13.61 4.27
C MET A 111 16.52 13.15 5.46
N ARG A 112 15.94 13.09 6.65
CA ARG A 112 16.58 12.52 7.84
C ARG A 112 16.92 11.04 7.66
N LEU A 113 16.00 10.27 7.07
CA LEU A 113 16.19 8.83 6.86
C LEU A 113 17.16 8.50 5.72
N PHE A 114 17.33 9.38 4.72
CA PHE A 114 18.05 9.04 3.46
C PHE A 114 19.04 10.09 2.94
N GLY A 115 19.13 11.26 3.57
CA GLY A 115 19.88 12.42 3.10
C GLY A 115 21.29 12.57 3.65
N SER A 116 21.70 11.74 4.62
CA SER A 116 22.84 12.05 5.50
C SER A 116 24.21 12.14 4.82
N GLU A 117 24.54 11.29 3.85
CA GLU A 117 25.93 11.27 3.33
C GLU A 117 26.14 11.88 1.94
N ARG A 118 25.18 11.75 1.03
CA ARG A 118 25.37 12.19 -0.37
C ARG A 118 24.93 13.63 -0.59
N ILE A 119 23.91 14.06 0.13
CA ILE A 119 23.34 15.40 -0.05
C ILE A 119 24.18 16.43 0.70
N ALA A 120 24.66 16.09 1.92
CA ALA A 120 25.66 16.88 2.65
C ALA A 120 26.90 17.18 1.79
N ARG A 121 27.50 16.15 1.17
CA ARG A 121 28.67 16.34 0.27
C ARG A 121 28.40 17.22 -0.95
N VAL A 122 27.18 17.20 -1.48
CA VAL A 122 26.80 18.07 -2.60
C VAL A 122 26.62 19.51 -2.13
N MET A 123 26.06 19.72 -0.94
CA MET A 123 25.92 21.05 -0.33
C MET A 123 27.27 21.67 0.01
N ASP A 124 28.16 20.92 0.65
CA ASP A 124 29.51 21.36 1.00
C ASP A 124 30.31 21.81 -0.24
N ARG A 125 30.10 21.12 -1.38
CA ARG A 125 30.77 21.44 -2.65
C ARG A 125 30.15 22.63 -3.38
N ILE A 126 28.84 22.87 -3.22
CA ILE A 126 28.14 23.97 -3.90
C ILE A 126 28.26 25.27 -3.09
N GLY A 127 28.55 25.22 -1.79
CA GLY A 127 28.83 26.41 -0.97
C GLY A 127 27.62 27.35 -0.86
N MET A 128 26.42 26.79 -0.69
CA MET A 128 25.18 27.56 -0.57
C MET A 128 25.07 28.24 0.81
N LYS A 129 24.49 29.43 0.83
CA LYS A 129 24.18 30.17 2.06
C LYS A 129 22.79 29.80 2.57
N GLU A 130 22.59 29.92 3.88
CA GLU A 130 21.26 29.76 4.49
C GLU A 130 20.26 30.73 3.85
N GLY A 131 19.12 30.20 3.39
CA GLY A 131 18.03 30.98 2.79
C GLY A 131 17.98 30.99 1.25
N GLU A 132 18.92 30.35 0.55
CA GLU A 132 18.86 30.22 -0.92
C GLU A 132 17.99 29.03 -1.37
N GLU A 133 17.13 29.25 -2.38
CA GLU A 133 16.33 28.16 -2.98
C GLU A 133 17.22 27.19 -3.76
N LEU A 134 17.24 25.92 -3.34
CA LEU A 134 17.98 24.88 -4.03
C LEU A 134 17.12 24.23 -5.13
N VAL A 135 17.36 24.63 -6.39
CA VAL A 135 16.71 24.02 -7.55
C VAL A 135 17.75 23.30 -8.40
N HIS A 136 17.94 22.00 -8.14
CA HIS A 136 18.88 21.18 -8.92
C HIS A 136 18.23 19.88 -9.44
N PRO A 137 18.30 19.57 -10.75
CA PRO A 137 17.73 18.35 -11.31
C PRO A 137 18.25 17.04 -10.68
N LEU A 138 19.52 17.01 -10.26
CA LEU A 138 20.11 15.84 -9.56
C LEU A 138 19.52 15.63 -8.16
N LEU A 139 19.13 16.71 -7.47
CA LEU A 139 18.48 16.60 -6.17
C LEU A 139 17.09 15.97 -6.33
N THR A 140 16.33 16.41 -7.33
CA THR A 140 15.02 15.82 -7.65
C THR A 140 15.12 14.32 -7.92
N LYS A 141 16.11 13.86 -8.70
CA LYS A 141 16.35 12.43 -8.94
C LYS A 141 16.76 11.66 -7.67
N SER A 142 17.54 12.30 -6.80
CA SER A 142 17.98 11.70 -5.54
C SER A 142 16.80 11.49 -4.59
N ILE A 143 15.88 12.46 -4.51
CA ILE A 143 14.65 12.37 -3.74
C ILE A 143 13.74 11.26 -4.28
N GLU A 144 13.57 11.15 -5.61
CA GLU A 144 12.78 10.05 -6.20
C GLU A 144 13.39 8.68 -5.90
N THR A 145 14.72 8.58 -5.87
CA THR A 145 15.43 7.35 -5.51
C THR A 145 15.23 7.00 -4.04
N ALA A 146 15.27 8.00 -3.15
CA ALA A 146 14.98 7.81 -1.73
C ALA A 146 13.55 7.29 -1.51
N GLN A 147 12.54 7.93 -2.11
CA GLN A 147 11.15 7.48 -2.07
C GLN A 147 11.00 6.02 -2.55
N LYS A 148 11.64 5.66 -3.66
CA LYS A 148 11.62 4.28 -4.18
C LYS A 148 12.21 3.26 -3.19
N ARG A 149 13.27 3.62 -2.46
CA ARG A 149 13.86 2.76 -1.42
C ARG A 149 12.93 2.58 -0.23
N VAL A 150 12.21 3.63 0.18
CA VAL A 150 11.22 3.53 1.27
C VAL A 150 10.08 2.59 0.86
N GLU A 151 9.56 2.77 -0.36
CA GLU A 151 8.53 1.90 -0.90
C GLU A 151 8.98 0.44 -0.97
N GLN A 152 10.23 0.17 -1.40
CA GLN A 152 10.80 -1.17 -1.42
C GLN A 152 10.94 -1.78 -0.02
N ARG A 153 11.39 -1.00 0.97
CA ARG A 153 11.49 -1.45 2.37
C ARG A 153 10.11 -1.81 2.91
N ASN A 154 9.11 -0.95 2.72
CA ASN A 154 7.74 -1.20 3.17
C ASN A 154 7.12 -2.39 2.44
N PHE A 155 7.42 -2.57 1.16
CA PHE A 155 7.01 -3.76 0.40
C PHE A 155 7.62 -5.05 0.98
N ALA A 156 8.91 -5.05 1.30
CA ALA A 156 9.58 -6.21 1.89
C ALA A 156 8.98 -6.58 3.26
N ILE A 157 8.75 -5.58 4.12
CA ILE A 157 8.09 -5.78 5.42
C ILE A 157 6.70 -6.41 5.22
N ARG A 158 5.89 -5.82 4.33
CA ARG A 158 4.55 -6.33 4.03
C ARG A 158 4.58 -7.73 3.44
N LYS A 159 5.54 -8.03 2.57
CA LYS A 159 5.71 -9.36 1.99
C LYS A 159 5.97 -10.40 3.08
N HIS A 160 6.87 -10.10 4.01
CA HIS A 160 7.18 -10.99 5.12
C HIS A 160 5.97 -11.22 6.05
N THR A 161 5.19 -10.17 6.33
CA THR A 161 3.92 -10.32 7.06
C THR A 161 2.93 -11.21 6.31
N LEU A 162 2.79 -11.03 4.99
CA LEU A 162 1.92 -11.86 4.16
C LEU A 162 2.39 -13.32 4.10
N GLU A 163 3.69 -13.58 4.07
CA GLU A 163 4.25 -14.93 4.09
C GLU A 163 3.86 -15.68 5.39
N TYR A 164 3.81 -14.99 6.54
CA TYR A 164 3.28 -15.59 7.79
C TYR A 164 1.77 -15.80 7.72
N ASP A 165 1.03 -14.83 7.19
CA ASP A 165 -0.41 -14.95 7.02
C ASP A 165 -0.77 -16.11 6.08
N ASP A 166 0.05 -16.40 5.06
CA ASP A 166 -0.16 -17.51 4.13
C ASP A 166 -0.10 -18.87 4.85
N VAL A 167 0.79 -19.04 5.83
CA VAL A 167 0.84 -20.25 6.67
C VAL A 167 -0.45 -20.39 7.48
N MET A 168 -0.88 -19.30 8.12
CA MET A 168 -2.13 -19.29 8.88
C MET A 168 -3.34 -19.52 7.99
N ASN A 169 -3.32 -19.01 6.76
CA ASN A 169 -4.40 -19.17 5.80
C ASN A 169 -4.55 -20.62 5.35
N LYS A 170 -3.44 -21.33 5.09
CA LYS A 170 -3.47 -22.76 4.79
C LYS A 170 -4.04 -23.59 5.94
N GLN A 171 -3.67 -23.27 7.19
CA GLN A 171 -4.24 -23.93 8.36
C GLN A 171 -5.75 -23.66 8.47
N ARG A 172 -6.18 -22.42 8.24
CA ARG A 172 -7.61 -22.06 8.21
C ARG A 172 -8.36 -22.81 7.12
N GLU A 173 -7.78 -22.95 5.94
CA GLU A 173 -8.39 -23.68 4.83
C GLU A 173 -8.64 -25.14 5.19
N VAL A 174 -7.67 -25.82 5.80
CA VAL A 174 -7.83 -27.22 6.26
C VAL A 174 -8.92 -27.32 7.33
N ILE A 175 -8.86 -26.48 8.38
CA ILE A 175 -9.81 -26.53 9.50
C ILE A 175 -11.22 -26.16 9.04
N TYR A 176 -11.37 -25.11 8.22
CA TYR A 176 -12.67 -24.69 7.71
C TYR A 176 -13.21 -25.64 6.66
N GLY A 177 -12.35 -26.30 5.88
CA GLY A 177 -12.73 -27.39 5.00
C GLY A 177 -13.35 -28.54 5.79
N PHE A 178 -12.61 -29.06 6.78
CA PHE A 178 -13.09 -30.13 7.66
C PHE A 178 -14.39 -29.74 8.40
N ARG A 179 -14.44 -28.51 8.94
CA ARG A 179 -15.66 -27.98 9.57
C ARG A 179 -16.85 -27.94 8.61
N SER A 180 -16.63 -27.49 7.37
CA SER A 180 -17.68 -27.40 6.36
C SER A 180 -18.19 -28.79 5.96
N GLU A 181 -17.30 -29.77 5.90
CA GLU A 181 -17.65 -31.17 5.62
C GLU A 181 -18.51 -31.78 6.73
N ILE A 182 -18.14 -31.58 8.00
CA ILE A 182 -18.95 -32.01 9.15
C ILE A 182 -20.33 -31.35 9.11
N LEU A 183 -20.39 -30.03 8.92
CA LEU A 183 -21.65 -29.29 8.89
C LEU A 183 -22.53 -29.64 7.69
N GLY A 184 -21.94 -30.06 6.57
CA GLY A 184 -22.65 -30.46 5.36
C GLY A 184 -23.17 -31.90 5.38
N THR A 185 -22.64 -32.74 6.26
CA THR A 185 -22.95 -34.17 6.29
C THR A 185 -24.17 -34.48 7.16
N LYS A 186 -25.07 -35.34 6.66
CA LYS A 186 -26.29 -35.73 7.39
C LYS A 186 -26.02 -36.62 8.61
N ASN A 187 -24.93 -37.38 8.60
CA ASN A 187 -24.52 -38.26 9.70
C ASN A 187 -22.99 -38.18 9.94
N PRO A 188 -22.52 -37.41 10.94
CA PRO A 188 -21.10 -37.26 11.23
C PRO A 188 -20.50 -38.45 12.01
N LYS A 189 -21.31 -39.45 12.40
CA LYS A 189 -20.82 -40.58 13.21
C LYS A 189 -19.70 -41.37 12.54
N GLY A 190 -19.76 -41.57 11.22
CA GLY A 190 -18.71 -42.29 10.49
C GLY A 190 -17.34 -41.63 10.65
N MET A 191 -17.27 -40.34 10.32
CA MET A 191 -16.04 -39.54 10.49
C MET A 191 -15.52 -39.54 11.92
N LEU A 192 -16.41 -39.52 12.91
CA LEU A 192 -16.02 -39.60 14.32
C LEU A 192 -15.36 -40.93 14.67
N PHE A 193 -15.94 -42.06 14.22
CA PHE A 193 -15.36 -43.39 14.47
C PHE A 193 -14.05 -43.60 13.73
N ASP A 194 -13.89 -43.03 12.54
CA ASP A 194 -12.62 -43.06 11.80
C ASP A 194 -11.51 -42.35 12.61
N ILE A 195 -11.81 -41.15 13.15
CA ILE A 195 -10.87 -40.40 14.00
C ILE A 195 -10.55 -41.16 15.29
N ILE A 196 -11.55 -41.77 15.93
CA ILE A 196 -11.34 -42.57 17.15
C ILE A 196 -10.44 -43.76 16.85
N SER A 197 -10.64 -44.45 15.72
CA SER A 197 -9.85 -45.62 15.35
C SER A 197 -8.39 -45.23 15.10
N GLU A 198 -8.15 -44.17 14.32
CA GLU A 198 -6.79 -43.65 14.06
C GLU A 198 -6.07 -43.26 15.36
N LEU A 199 -6.77 -42.61 16.29
CA LEU A 199 -6.23 -42.20 17.58
C LEU A 199 -5.95 -43.39 18.52
N VAL A 200 -6.77 -44.44 18.48
CA VAL A 200 -6.49 -45.68 19.22
C VAL A 200 -5.27 -46.38 18.63
N ASP A 201 -5.18 -46.52 17.30
CA ASP A 201 -4.05 -47.14 16.62
C ASP A 201 -2.73 -46.42 16.93
N GLU A 202 -2.72 -45.08 16.92
CA GLU A 202 -1.54 -44.27 17.29
C GLU A 202 -1.09 -44.58 18.73
N LYS A 203 -2.04 -44.69 19.68
CA LYS A 203 -1.71 -44.97 21.08
C LYS A 203 -1.29 -46.42 21.31
N VAL A 204 -1.92 -47.36 20.62
CA VAL A 204 -1.48 -48.76 20.63
C VAL A 204 -0.05 -48.86 20.12
N ALA A 205 0.31 -48.18 19.03
CA ALA A 205 1.69 -48.19 18.53
C ALA A 205 2.71 -47.58 19.51
N VAL A 206 2.29 -46.63 20.36
CA VAL A 206 3.15 -46.03 21.40
C VAL A 206 3.35 -46.97 22.60
N TYR A 207 2.29 -47.61 23.09
CA TYR A 207 2.34 -48.46 24.30
C TYR A 207 2.65 -49.93 24.00
N LEU A 208 2.34 -50.40 22.79
CA LEU A 208 2.59 -51.75 22.27
C LEU A 208 3.32 -51.66 20.92
N PRO A 209 4.62 -51.30 20.90
CA PRO A 209 5.36 -51.23 19.66
C PRO A 209 5.46 -52.62 19.01
N GLU A 210 5.17 -52.72 17.71
CA GLU A 210 5.23 -54.00 16.97
C GLU A 210 6.64 -54.64 16.96
N ALA A 211 7.68 -53.80 17.07
CA ALA A 211 9.08 -54.24 17.09
C ALA A 211 9.58 -54.66 18.48
N ALA A 212 8.83 -54.36 19.54
CA ALA A 212 9.22 -54.65 20.91
C ALA A 212 8.80 -56.07 21.31
N HIS A 213 9.58 -56.69 22.20
CA HIS A 213 9.16 -57.95 22.80
C HIS A 213 7.96 -57.71 23.72
N ARG A 214 7.07 -58.69 23.81
CA ARG A 214 5.84 -58.62 24.61
C ARG A 214 6.03 -58.28 26.10
N SER A 215 7.23 -58.50 26.64
CA SER A 215 7.61 -58.09 28.00
C SER A 215 7.77 -56.57 28.17
N GLU A 216 7.91 -55.85 27.06
CA GLU A 216 8.11 -54.39 27.01
C GLU A 216 6.78 -53.67 26.69
N TRP A 217 5.68 -54.40 26.51
CA TRP A 217 4.36 -53.82 26.29
C TRP A 217 3.78 -53.28 27.60
N ASP A 218 3.33 -52.03 27.56
CA ASP A 218 2.70 -51.39 28.71
C ASP A 218 1.18 -51.39 28.58
N PHE A 219 0.57 -52.51 28.96
CA PHE A 219 -0.88 -52.65 29.00
C PHE A 219 -1.53 -51.77 30.06
N HIS A 220 -0.83 -51.52 31.16
CA HIS A 220 -1.37 -50.78 32.29
C HIS A 220 -1.62 -49.33 31.90
N ASP A 221 -0.63 -48.69 31.27
CA ASP A 221 -0.74 -47.31 30.83
C ASP A 221 -1.70 -47.13 29.64
N LEU A 222 -1.75 -48.10 28.71
CA LEU A 222 -2.77 -48.09 27.65
C LEU A 222 -4.20 -48.14 28.23
N LEU A 223 -4.45 -49.05 29.17
CA LEU A 223 -5.76 -49.21 29.81
C LEU A 223 -6.16 -47.96 30.61
N ASN A 224 -5.22 -47.40 31.37
CA ASN A 224 -5.43 -46.16 32.08
C ASN A 224 -5.78 -45.02 31.13
N TRP A 225 -5.08 -44.93 29.99
CA TRP A 225 -5.38 -43.92 28.98
C TRP A 225 -6.76 -44.13 28.33
N LEU A 226 -7.12 -45.36 27.96
CA LEU A 226 -8.43 -45.69 27.38
C LEU A 226 -9.59 -45.35 28.33
N ASN A 227 -9.49 -45.76 29.60
CA ASN A 227 -10.51 -45.53 30.62
C ASN A 227 -10.68 -44.05 31.01
N ASN A 228 -9.62 -43.24 30.85
CA ASN A 228 -9.70 -41.79 31.08
C ASN A 228 -10.21 -41.02 29.86
N THR A 229 -9.96 -41.52 28.65
CA THR A 229 -10.28 -40.82 27.39
C THR A 229 -11.69 -41.15 26.91
N PHE A 230 -12.13 -42.39 27.08
CA PHE A 230 -13.43 -42.88 26.65
C PHE A 230 -14.26 -43.32 27.86
N PRO A 231 -15.61 -43.22 27.80
CA PRO A 231 -16.49 -43.70 28.85
C PRO A 231 -16.63 -45.23 28.82
N VAL A 232 -15.50 -45.92 28.90
CA VAL A 232 -15.37 -47.38 28.94
C VAL A 232 -14.68 -47.78 30.24
N PHE A 233 -14.94 -48.99 30.70
CA PHE A 233 -14.24 -49.56 31.86
C PHE A 233 -13.68 -50.91 31.45
N LEU A 234 -12.43 -50.89 31.00
CA LEU A 234 -11.66 -52.05 30.58
C LEU A 234 -10.71 -52.46 31.71
N LYS A 235 -10.65 -53.76 31.98
CA LYS A 235 -9.66 -54.38 32.87
C LYS A 235 -8.62 -55.13 32.05
N GLU A 236 -7.48 -55.44 32.67
CA GLU A 236 -6.40 -56.23 32.05
C GLU A 236 -6.85 -57.62 31.55
N GLY A 237 -7.92 -58.17 32.12
CA GLY A 237 -8.53 -59.44 31.67
C GLY A 237 -9.53 -59.32 30.53
N ASP A 238 -9.88 -58.10 30.10
CA ASP A 238 -10.84 -57.84 29.02
C ASP A 238 -10.14 -57.65 27.66
N ILE A 239 -8.81 -57.55 27.64
CA ILE A 239 -7.99 -57.48 26.43
C ILE A 239 -7.51 -58.89 26.11
N ASP A 240 -7.90 -59.41 24.94
CA ASP A 240 -7.35 -60.67 24.45
C ASP A 240 -5.84 -60.53 24.29
N GLN A 241 -5.13 -61.39 25.01
CA GLN A 241 -3.69 -61.42 25.07
C GLN A 241 -3.10 -62.31 23.95
N GLU A 242 -3.87 -62.71 22.94
CA GLU A 242 -3.37 -63.44 21.77
C GLU A 242 -3.09 -62.48 20.62
#